data_AF-A0A0K0G069-F1
#
_entry.id   AF-A0A0K0G069-F1
#
_cell.length_a   1.000
_cell.length_b   1.000
_cell.length_c   1.000
_cell.angle_alpha   90.00
_cell.angle_beta   90.00
_cell.angle_gamma   90.00
#
_symmetry.space_group_name_H-M   'P 1'
#
loop_
_entity.id
_entity.type
_entity.pdbx_description
1 polymer ?
#
loop_
_entity_poly.entity_id
_entity_poly.type
_entity_poly.pdbx_seq_one_letter_code
_entity_poly.pdbx_strand_id
1 'polypeptide(L)'
;MKLITIFTALFLTIPMEVNGADCATMATKGYCVNSMYRATMCKSCTTQCDARGGDDACTLPTKTSKCSDVATNCASLAYLCTNSIYKNLLAQKCSSTCNTCDGVPATTTTTASGTTTKTAAAAATTAETTGST
;
A
#
# COMPACT_ATOMS: atom_id res chain seq x y z
N MET A 1 35.40 30.48 -35.03
CA MET A 1 34.90 30.54 -33.64
C MET A 1 33.45 31.05 -33.62
N LYS A 2 32.45 30.25 -34.04
CA LYS A 2 31.01 30.60 -33.90
C LYS A 2 30.08 29.42 -34.25
N LEU A 3 30.31 28.24 -33.69
CA LEU A 3 29.50 27.03 -33.96
C LEU A 3 29.18 26.20 -32.70
N ILE A 4 29.48 26.70 -31.50
CA ILE A 4 29.42 25.92 -30.24
C ILE A 4 28.23 26.34 -29.34
N THR A 5 27.50 27.40 -29.65
CA THR A 5 26.46 27.96 -28.76
C THR A 5 25.03 27.43 -28.99
N ILE A 6 24.82 26.47 -29.90
CA ILE A 6 23.45 25.98 -30.24
C ILE A 6 23.08 24.68 -29.52
N PHE A 7 24.06 23.88 -29.06
CA PHE A 7 23.78 22.59 -28.40
C PHE A 7 23.37 22.71 -26.92
N THR A 8 23.56 23.86 -26.28
CA THR A 8 23.21 24.07 -24.86
C THR A 8 21.77 24.54 -24.65
N ALA A 9 21.04 24.88 -25.72
CA ALA A 9 19.66 25.37 -25.62
C ALA A 9 18.59 24.28 -25.80
N LEU A 10 18.95 23.10 -26.30
CA LEU A 10 17.99 22.01 -26.54
C LEU A 10 17.74 21.10 -25.32
N PHE A 11 18.50 21.28 -24.25
CA PHE A 11 18.43 20.45 -23.03
C PHE A 11 17.77 21.14 -21.81
N LEU A 12 17.28 22.39 -21.94
CA LEU A 12 16.86 23.21 -20.79
C LEU A 12 15.35 23.47 -20.65
N THR A 13 14.46 22.93 -21.49
CA THR A 13 13.02 23.29 -21.41
C THR A 13 12.02 22.15 -21.61
N ILE A 14 12.40 20.88 -21.44
CA ILE A 14 11.36 19.85 -21.28
C ILE A 14 11.12 19.72 -19.78
N PRO A 15 10.07 20.34 -19.22
CA PRO A 15 9.68 20.04 -17.85
C PRO A 15 9.40 18.54 -17.83
N MET A 16 10.12 17.81 -16.97
CA MET A 16 9.71 16.48 -16.57
C MET A 16 8.51 16.60 -15.62
N GLU A 17 7.46 17.28 -16.08
CA GLU A 17 6.18 17.38 -15.40
C GLU A 17 5.41 16.09 -15.68
N VAL A 18 5.41 15.21 -14.68
CA VAL A 18 4.36 14.19 -14.57
C VAL A 18 3.04 14.93 -14.35
N ASN A 19 2.28 15.13 -15.41
CA ASN A 19 1.08 15.95 -15.36
C ASN A 19 0.00 15.24 -14.50
N GLY A 20 -0.79 15.99 -13.73
CA GLY A 20 -1.83 15.40 -12.87
C GLY A 20 -2.89 14.59 -13.65
N ALA A 21 -3.13 14.95 -14.91
CA ALA A 21 -4.02 14.23 -15.82
C ALA A 21 -3.52 12.82 -16.19
N ASP A 22 -2.20 12.64 -16.31
CA ASP A 22 -1.60 11.33 -16.56
C ASP A 22 -1.72 10.45 -15.32
N CYS A 23 -1.50 11.02 -14.14
CA CYS A 23 -1.69 10.31 -12.88
C CYS A 23 -3.13 9.83 -12.67
N ALA A 24 -4.15 10.63 -13.02
CA ALA A 24 -5.55 10.22 -12.93
C ALA A 24 -5.86 9.01 -13.84
N THR A 25 -5.32 9.03 -15.05
CA THR A 25 -5.46 7.94 -16.03
C THR A 25 -4.74 6.68 -15.56
N MET A 26 -3.49 6.81 -15.10
CA MET A 26 -2.72 5.68 -14.56
C MET A 26 -3.39 5.07 -13.33
N ALA A 27 -3.88 5.89 -12.41
CA ALA A 27 -4.63 5.41 -11.24
C ALA A 27 -5.87 4.60 -11.65
N THR A 28 -6.62 5.09 -12.65
CA THR A 28 -7.81 4.39 -13.17
C THR A 28 -7.49 3.08 -13.88
N LYS A 29 -6.30 2.98 -14.48
CA LYS A 29 -5.80 1.73 -15.09
C LYS A 29 -5.22 0.73 -14.08
N GLY A 30 -5.35 0.98 -12.77
CA GLY A 30 -4.91 0.06 -11.71
C GLY A 30 -3.41 0.13 -11.39
N TYR A 31 -2.72 1.19 -11.79
CA TYR A 31 -1.28 1.32 -11.51
C TYR A 31 -0.99 1.53 -10.00
N CYS A 32 -1.97 1.98 -9.20
CA CYS A 32 -1.85 2.14 -7.75
C CYS A 32 -1.68 0.80 -7.01
N VAL A 33 -2.23 -0.30 -7.55
CA VAL A 33 -2.07 -1.66 -6.99
C VAL A 33 -1.09 -2.53 -7.77
N ASN A 34 -0.58 -2.06 -8.91
CA ASN A 34 0.36 -2.85 -9.69
C ASN A 34 1.73 -2.91 -8.99
N SER A 35 2.21 -4.10 -8.65
CA SER A 35 3.45 -4.31 -7.87
C SER A 35 4.71 -3.70 -8.51
N MET A 36 4.76 -3.62 -9.83
CA MET A 36 5.89 -3.04 -10.56
C MET A 36 5.86 -1.51 -10.51
N TYR A 37 4.66 -0.91 -10.60
CA TYR A 37 4.50 0.54 -10.71
C TYR A 37 4.15 1.24 -9.40
N ARG A 38 3.71 0.49 -8.37
CA ARG A 38 3.15 1.05 -7.14
C ARG A 38 4.10 2.00 -6.43
N ALA A 39 5.38 1.65 -6.30
CA ALA A 39 6.36 2.54 -5.67
C ALA A 39 6.46 3.89 -6.41
N THR A 40 6.50 3.86 -7.73
CA THR A 40 6.53 5.06 -8.58
C THR A 40 5.22 5.85 -8.49
N MET A 41 4.07 5.16 -8.56
CA MET A 41 2.75 5.79 -8.43
C MET A 41 2.57 6.44 -7.06
N CYS A 42 3.03 5.80 -6.00
CA CYS A 42 2.95 6.36 -4.65
C CYS A 42 3.94 7.48 -4.39
N LYS A 43 4.97 7.64 -5.22
CA LYS A 43 5.91 8.77 -5.16
C LYS A 43 5.43 9.95 -6.00
N SER A 44 4.86 9.69 -7.17
CA SER A 44 4.56 10.72 -8.18
C SER A 44 3.08 11.06 -8.31
N CYS A 45 2.19 10.16 -7.92
CA CYS A 45 0.74 10.24 -8.13
C CYS A 45 -0.03 9.96 -6.81
N THR A 46 0.58 10.22 -5.66
CA THR A 46 0.06 9.91 -4.32
C THR A 46 -1.38 10.37 -4.14
N THR A 47 -1.69 11.62 -4.47
CA THR A 47 -3.04 12.20 -4.35
C THR A 47 -4.09 11.40 -5.13
N GLN A 48 -3.76 10.91 -6.33
CA GLN A 48 -4.71 10.15 -7.16
C GLN A 48 -4.94 8.74 -6.63
N CYS A 49 -3.90 8.12 -6.07
CA CYS A 49 -4.00 6.79 -5.47
C CYS A 49 -4.69 6.86 -4.08
N ASP A 50 -4.40 7.86 -3.28
CA ASP A 50 -5.02 8.06 -1.96
C ASP A 50 -6.51 8.43 -2.06
N ALA A 51 -6.89 9.24 -3.05
CA ALA A 51 -8.29 9.59 -3.31
C ALA A 51 -9.16 8.36 -3.63
N ARG A 52 -8.56 7.25 -4.08
CA ARG A 52 -9.25 5.98 -4.33
C ARG A 52 -9.44 5.15 -3.07
N GLY A 53 -8.57 5.30 -2.07
CA GLY A 53 -8.65 4.58 -0.80
C GLY A 53 -8.40 3.08 -0.92
N GLY A 54 -8.62 2.34 0.17
CA GLY A 54 -8.48 0.87 0.18
C GLY A 54 -7.06 0.43 -0.20
N ASP A 55 -6.93 -0.65 -0.97
CA ASP A 55 -5.61 -1.17 -1.40
C ASP A 55 -4.89 -0.24 -2.40
N ASP A 56 -5.61 0.71 -3.03
CA ASP A 56 -5.04 1.73 -3.93
C ASP A 56 -4.25 2.80 -3.17
N ALA A 57 -4.55 3.06 -1.90
CA ALA A 57 -3.91 4.13 -1.14
C ALA A 57 -2.43 3.84 -0.83
N CYS A 58 -1.62 4.90 -0.86
CA CYS A 58 -0.18 4.88 -0.73
C CYS A 58 0.31 4.95 0.72
N THR A 59 -0.61 4.91 1.68
CA THR A 59 -0.31 4.81 3.11
C THR A 59 0.43 3.50 3.39
N LEU A 60 1.67 3.63 3.86
CA LEU A 60 2.51 2.49 4.27
C LEU A 60 2.47 2.31 5.79
N PRO A 61 2.51 1.08 6.28
CA PRO A 61 2.67 0.83 7.71
C PRO A 61 3.98 1.39 8.25
N THR A 62 3.97 1.84 9.49
CA THR A 62 5.20 2.26 10.19
C THR A 62 5.87 1.04 10.79
N LYS A 63 7.14 0.80 10.43
CA LYS A 63 7.95 -0.28 11.00
C LYS A 63 7.90 -0.30 12.53
N THR A 64 7.81 -1.49 13.13
CA THR A 64 7.73 -1.70 14.58
C THR A 64 8.84 -2.62 15.10
N SER A 65 9.26 -2.45 16.36
CA SER A 65 10.24 -3.32 17.03
C SER A 65 9.62 -4.45 17.85
N LYS A 66 8.29 -4.61 17.81
CA LYS A 66 7.56 -5.66 18.58
C LYS A 66 7.85 -7.08 18.10
N CYS A 67 8.33 -7.23 16.87
CA CYS A 67 8.75 -8.49 16.26
C CYS A 67 9.89 -8.21 15.27
N SER A 68 10.32 -9.25 14.54
CA SER A 68 11.38 -9.14 13.52
C SER A 68 10.88 -9.65 12.17
N ASP A 69 11.43 -9.08 11.10
CA ASP A 69 11.31 -9.63 9.76
C ASP A 69 12.07 -10.95 9.65
N VAL A 70 11.56 -11.85 8.83
CA VAL A 70 12.18 -13.15 8.49
C VAL A 70 12.93 -13.04 7.16
N ALA A 71 12.40 -12.29 6.19
CA ALA A 71 13.07 -12.03 4.93
C ALA A 71 14.05 -10.85 5.04
N THR A 72 15.12 -10.86 4.24
CA THR A 72 16.19 -9.86 4.29
C THR A 72 15.90 -8.61 3.45
N ASN A 73 14.96 -8.68 2.51
CA ASN A 73 14.64 -7.61 1.57
C ASN A 73 13.35 -6.86 1.94
N CYS A 74 12.86 -6.98 3.18
CA CYS A 74 11.59 -6.38 3.61
C CYS A 74 11.53 -4.86 3.44
N ALA A 75 12.63 -4.15 3.69
CA ALA A 75 12.70 -2.71 3.48
C ALA A 75 12.36 -2.31 2.03
N SER A 76 12.84 -3.09 1.06
CA SER A 76 12.55 -2.86 -0.36
C SER A 76 11.13 -3.25 -0.75
N LEU A 77 10.43 -4.05 0.05
CA LEU A 77 9.07 -4.51 -0.20
C LEU A 77 8.01 -3.78 0.63
N ALA A 78 8.40 -2.80 1.45
CA ALA A 78 7.49 -2.07 2.35
C ALA A 78 6.30 -1.45 1.59
N TYR A 79 6.53 -1.02 0.35
CA TYR A 79 5.48 -0.46 -0.50
C TYR A 79 4.39 -1.45 -0.92
N LEU A 80 4.56 -2.75 -0.66
CA LEU A 80 3.59 -3.80 -0.95
C LEU A 80 2.84 -4.29 0.29
N CYS A 81 3.12 -3.75 1.48
CA CYS A 81 2.52 -4.24 2.73
C CYS A 81 0.99 -4.24 2.72
N THR A 82 0.37 -3.25 2.06
CA THR A 82 -1.09 -3.12 1.92
C THR A 82 -1.61 -3.65 0.59
N ASN A 83 -0.74 -4.15 -0.28
CA ASN A 83 -1.15 -4.65 -1.58
C ASN A 83 -1.95 -5.95 -1.42
N SER A 84 -3.12 -6.05 -2.06
CA SER A 84 -4.03 -7.20 -1.94
C SER A 84 -3.37 -8.55 -2.24
N ILE A 85 -2.40 -8.58 -3.15
CA ILE A 85 -1.69 -9.80 -3.56
C ILE A 85 -0.61 -10.19 -2.53
N TYR A 86 0.10 -9.22 -1.95
CA TYR A 86 1.28 -9.50 -1.12
C TYR A 86 1.07 -9.35 0.38
N LYS A 87 0.00 -8.68 0.84
CA LYS A 87 -0.19 -8.34 2.26
C LYS A 87 -0.14 -9.55 3.18
N ASN A 88 -0.69 -10.70 2.77
CA ASN A 88 -0.64 -11.93 3.55
C ASN A 88 0.79 -12.50 3.65
N LEU A 89 1.52 -12.54 2.53
CA LEU A 89 2.90 -13.02 2.52
C LEU A 89 3.80 -12.11 3.34
N LEU A 90 3.65 -10.80 3.16
CA LEU A 90 4.45 -9.80 3.87
C LEU A 90 4.11 -9.74 5.35
N ALA A 91 2.87 -10.05 5.75
CA ALA A 91 2.54 -10.19 7.16
C ALA A 91 3.31 -11.32 7.85
N GLN A 92 3.67 -12.37 7.11
CA GLN A 92 4.43 -13.50 7.64
C GLN A 92 5.95 -13.32 7.51
N LYS A 93 6.41 -12.70 6.42
CA LYS A 93 7.85 -12.60 6.11
C LYS A 93 8.47 -11.27 6.52
N CYS A 94 7.65 -10.22 6.63
CA CYS A 94 8.05 -8.84 6.87
C CYS A 94 7.18 -8.20 7.96
N SER A 95 6.90 -8.95 9.02
CA SER A 95 5.95 -8.57 10.07
C SER A 95 6.34 -7.29 10.83
N SER A 96 7.64 -7.06 11.03
CA SER A 96 8.15 -5.83 11.64
C SER A 96 7.99 -4.65 10.67
N THR A 97 8.40 -4.82 9.42
CA THR A 97 8.32 -3.78 8.38
C THR A 97 6.88 -3.39 8.08
N CYS A 98 5.95 -4.35 8.00
CA CYS A 98 4.54 -4.09 7.71
C CYS A 98 3.69 -3.81 8.94
N ASN A 99 4.27 -3.80 10.15
CA ASN A 99 3.55 -3.61 11.41
C ASN A 99 2.40 -4.60 11.64
N THR A 100 2.65 -5.87 11.34
CA THR A 100 1.68 -6.97 11.42
C THR A 100 2.16 -8.05 12.39
N CYS A 101 2.80 -7.64 13.50
CA CYS A 101 3.35 -8.57 14.49
C CYS A 101 2.28 -9.43 15.19
N ASP A 102 1.01 -9.05 15.07
CA ASP A 102 -0.17 -9.80 15.50
C ASP A 102 -0.63 -10.85 14.47
N GLY A 103 0.09 -10.98 13.34
CA GLY A 103 -0.25 -11.89 12.25
C GLY A 103 -1.40 -11.40 11.36
N VAL A 104 -1.90 -10.18 11.59
CA VAL A 104 -2.99 -9.59 10.80
C VAL A 104 -2.41 -8.79 9.63
N PRO A 105 -2.78 -9.06 8.37
CA PRO A 105 -2.28 -8.30 7.23
C PRO A 105 -2.56 -6.80 7.34
N ALA A 106 -1.61 -5.99 6.88
CA ALA A 106 -1.75 -4.55 6.89
C ALA A 106 -2.91 -4.11 5.99
N THR A 107 -3.66 -3.12 6.45
CA THR A 107 -4.74 -2.47 5.72
C THR A 107 -4.52 -0.96 5.76
N THR A 108 -5.19 -0.21 4.89
CA THR A 108 -5.05 1.26 4.85
C THR A 108 -5.87 1.96 5.93
N THR A 109 -6.64 1.20 6.72
CA THR A 109 -7.43 1.69 7.85
C THR A 109 -6.68 1.63 9.18
N THR A 110 -5.47 1.05 9.25
CA THR A 110 -4.70 0.98 10.50
C THR A 110 -3.99 2.30 10.81
N THR A 111 -4.77 3.34 11.13
CA THR A 111 -4.29 4.47 11.93
C THR A 111 -4.20 4.04 13.39
N ALA A 112 -2.98 4.12 13.93
CA ALA A 112 -2.59 4.23 15.34
C ALA A 112 -3.14 3.19 16.36
N SER A 113 -2.20 2.42 16.90
CA SER A 113 -2.28 1.66 18.15
C SER A 113 -3.01 2.43 19.27
N GLY A 114 -4.15 1.89 19.72
CA GLY A 114 -4.74 2.24 21.00
C GLY A 114 -6.23 1.94 21.10
N THR A 115 -6.62 0.66 21.16
CA THR A 115 -7.65 0.11 22.07
C THR A 115 -7.80 -1.38 21.81
N THR A 116 -7.49 -2.17 22.83
CA THR A 116 -7.77 -3.60 22.92
C THR A 116 -9.28 -3.80 23.02
N THR A 117 -10.01 -3.91 21.91
CA THR A 117 -11.38 -4.44 21.96
C THR A 117 -11.30 -5.96 21.89
N LYS A 118 -11.35 -6.57 23.08
CA LYS A 118 -11.59 -7.99 23.26
C LYS A 118 -12.98 -8.32 22.73
N THR A 119 -13.11 -8.60 21.44
CA THR A 119 -14.36 -9.14 20.87
C THR A 119 -14.47 -10.59 21.31
N ALA A 120 -15.21 -10.81 22.40
CA ALA A 120 -15.67 -12.12 22.78
C ALA A 120 -16.58 -12.66 21.67
N ALA A 121 -16.20 -13.82 21.13
CA ALA A 121 -17.08 -14.63 20.31
C ALA A 121 -18.23 -15.13 21.21
N ALA A 122 -19.42 -14.55 21.06
CA ALA A 122 -20.64 -15.14 21.57
C ALA A 122 -21.04 -16.28 20.63
N ALA A 123 -20.81 -17.50 21.08
CA ALA A 123 -21.40 -18.70 20.51
C ALA A 123 -22.93 -18.61 20.63
N ALA A 124 -23.62 -18.51 19.49
CA ALA A 124 -25.06 -18.73 19.41
C ALA A 124 -25.29 -20.21 19.06
N THR A 125 -25.45 -21.02 20.11
CA THR A 125 -26.03 -22.36 20.04
C THR A 125 -27.41 -22.31 20.68
N THR A 126 -28.47 -22.51 19.89
CA THR A 126 -29.77 -23.14 20.20
C THR A 126 -30.69 -22.84 19.01
N ALA A 127 -31.65 -23.66 18.60
CA ALA A 127 -32.06 -25.01 18.92
C ALA A 127 -32.98 -25.44 17.76
N GLU A 128 -32.85 -26.69 17.36
CA GLU A 128 -33.83 -27.42 16.55
C GLU A 128 -35.16 -27.50 17.33
N THR A 129 -36.29 -27.20 16.70
CA THR A 129 -37.62 -27.54 17.22
C THR A 129 -38.54 -27.97 16.08
N THR A 130 -38.91 -29.24 16.18
CA THR A 130 -39.92 -29.99 15.43
C THR A 130 -41.35 -29.50 15.72
N GLY A 131 -42.23 -29.52 14.71
CA GLY A 131 -43.70 -29.40 14.84
C GLY A 131 -44.31 -28.78 13.57
N SER A 132 -44.80 -29.56 12.60
CA SER A 132 -46.08 -30.30 12.56
C SER A 132 -47.31 -29.40 12.70
N THR A 133 -47.87 -28.98 11.57
CA THR A 133 -49.32 -28.94 11.33
C THR A 133 -49.57 -28.96 9.82
#